data_AF-A0A0P8C7D7-F1
#
_entry.id   AF-A0A0P8C7D7-F1
#
_cell.length_a   1.000
_cell.length_b   1.000
_cell.length_c   1.000
_cell.angle_alpha   90.00
_cell.angle_beta   90.00
_cell.angle_gamma   90.00
#
_symmetry.space_group_name_H-M   'P 1'
#
loop_
_entity.id
_entity.type
_entity.pdbx_description
1 polymer ?
#
loop_
_entity_poly.entity_id
_entity_poly.type
_entity_poly.pdbx_seq_one_letter_code
_entity_poly.pdbx_strand_id
1 'polypeptide(L)'
;MNRSQILAITLALIFGLGGSWAIAAVQDNQRTRYQCQQLVDRVNQGYAQTLAFQGTDAIALNRLAEQLNAIANSLQQLDIDRRPLRRTQQQFVQGYRDLSQGYQGIVRALEAADQAPKTETGLQQVQQAQSQVKEAGAAAQEAARQIDQFARDLNRLCLGGE
;
A
#
# COMPACT_ATOMS: atom_id res chain seq x y z
N MET A 1 -0.68 49.99 22.34
CA MET A 1 0.07 51.10 22.97
C MET A 1 0.70 50.52 24.23
N ASN A 2 2.01 50.43 24.48
CA ASN A 2 3.24 50.86 23.83
C ASN A 2 4.37 49.97 24.46
N ARG A 3 5.42 49.60 23.70
CA ARG A 3 6.83 50.06 23.87
C ARG A 3 7.34 49.99 25.32
N SER A 4 8.48 49.39 25.68
CA SER A 4 9.72 49.14 24.95
C SER A 4 10.70 48.42 25.91
N GLN A 5 11.55 47.56 25.34
CA GLN A 5 12.98 47.42 25.65
C GLN A 5 13.42 47.07 27.08
N ILE A 6 13.97 45.86 27.22
CA ILE A 6 15.32 45.72 27.79
C ILE A 6 16.15 44.91 26.79
N LEU A 7 17.04 45.63 26.12
CA LEU A 7 18.15 45.16 25.29
C LEU A 7 19.39 45.05 26.17
N ALA A 8 20.12 43.94 26.05
CA ALA A 8 21.57 43.87 26.17
C ALA A 8 21.99 42.55 25.50
N ILE A 9 22.20 42.54 24.19
CA ILE A 9 23.47 42.85 23.51
C ILE A 9 24.56 41.87 23.92
N THR A 10 24.82 40.92 23.03
CA THR A 10 26.19 40.54 22.70
C THR A 10 26.30 40.46 21.18
N LEU A 11 26.93 41.49 20.63
CA LEU A 11 27.47 41.51 19.28
C LEU A 11 28.50 40.37 19.14
N ALA A 12 28.34 39.56 18.09
CA ALA A 12 29.48 39.01 17.37
C ALA A 12 29.21 39.23 15.87
N LEU A 13 29.62 40.41 15.39
CA LEU A 13 29.87 40.64 13.97
C LEU A 13 31.24 40.05 13.65
N ILE A 14 31.28 38.96 12.90
CA ILE A 14 32.41 38.65 12.03
C ILE A 14 31.83 38.56 10.62
N PHE A 15 32.11 39.59 9.82
CA PHE A 15 32.05 39.50 8.37
C PHE A 15 33.06 38.46 7.92
N GLY A 16 32.57 37.32 7.45
CA GLY A 16 33.34 36.29 6.75
C GLY A 16 32.43 35.70 5.68
N LEU A 17 32.85 35.81 4.43
CA LEU A 17 32.16 35.31 3.25
C LEU A 17 31.82 33.82 3.40
N GLY A 18 30.57 33.43 3.21
CA GLY A 18 30.21 32.02 3.01
C GLY A 18 28.83 31.61 3.54
N GLY A 19 27.78 31.90 2.77
CA GLY A 19 26.52 31.15 2.73
C GLY A 19 25.68 31.09 4.01
N SER A 20 24.39 31.44 3.90
CA SER A 20 23.40 31.12 4.91
C SER A 20 23.22 29.60 5.03
N TRP A 21 23.77 28.95 6.05
CA TRP A 21 23.49 27.54 6.36
C TRP A 21 23.01 27.41 7.80
N ALA A 22 21.78 27.85 8.07
CA ALA A 22 21.01 27.38 9.21
C ALA A 22 19.53 27.54 8.90
N ILE A 23 18.88 26.43 8.55
CA ILE A 23 17.57 25.90 8.98
C ILE A 23 17.19 24.81 7.95
N ALA A 24 17.62 23.56 8.17
CA ALA A 24 17.21 22.40 7.35
C ALA A 24 16.74 21.19 8.19
N ALA A 25 16.65 21.31 9.52
CA ALA A 25 16.34 20.17 10.40
C ALA A 25 14.87 20.05 10.85
N VAL A 26 14.01 21.03 10.54
CA VAL A 26 12.57 21.00 10.92
C VAL A 26 11.66 20.53 9.78
N GLN A 27 12.09 20.68 8.53
CA GLN A 27 11.30 20.28 7.34
C GLN A 27 11.29 18.77 7.09
N ASP A 28 12.35 18.04 7.45
CA ASP A 28 12.45 16.60 7.21
C ASP A 28 11.39 15.81 8.01
N ASN A 29 11.10 16.24 9.24
CA ASN A 29 10.09 15.59 10.08
C ASN A 29 8.66 15.83 9.57
N GLN A 30 8.32 17.04 9.10
CA GLN A 30 6.97 17.32 8.57
C GLN A 30 6.70 16.64 7.22
N ARG A 31 7.68 16.67 6.30
CA ARG A 31 7.54 15.98 5.00
C ARG A 31 7.46 14.47 5.17
N THR A 32 8.29 13.89 6.04
CA THR A 32 8.24 12.46 6.36
C THR A 32 6.89 12.07 6.94
N ARG A 33 6.38 12.83 7.92
CA ARG A 33 5.06 12.58 8.53
C ARG A 33 3.94 12.64 7.50
N TYR A 34 3.98 13.62 6.60
CA TYR A 34 3.00 13.74 5.53
C TYR A 34 3.05 12.55 4.56
N GLN A 35 4.23 12.15 4.07
CA GLN A 35 4.41 10.99 3.19
C GLN A 35 3.98 9.68 3.88
N CYS A 36 4.29 9.53 5.17
CA CYS A 36 3.82 8.42 5.98
C CYS A 36 2.29 8.39 6.10
N GLN A 37 1.66 9.53 6.39
CA GLN A 37 0.21 9.63 6.49
C GLN A 37 -0.46 9.24 5.16
N GLN A 38 0.02 9.77 4.03
CA GLN A 38 -0.51 9.42 2.72
C GLN A 38 -0.42 7.93 2.42
N LEU A 39 0.73 7.30 2.73
CA LEU A 39 0.95 5.89 2.48
C LEU A 39 0.06 5.01 3.39
N VAL A 40 0.01 5.33 4.70
CA VAL A 40 -0.83 4.63 5.68
C VAL A 40 -2.32 4.74 5.31
N ASP A 41 -2.79 5.93 4.92
CA ASP A 41 -4.19 6.14 4.55
C ASP A 41 -4.59 5.27 3.36
N ARG A 42 -3.73 5.16 2.33
CA ARG A 42 -4.01 4.31 1.15
C ARG A 42 -3.94 2.82 1.46
N VAL A 43 -2.99 2.38 2.29
CA VAL A 43 -2.92 0.98 2.75
C VAL A 43 -4.16 0.62 3.58
N ASN A 44 -4.59 1.50 4.48
CA ASN A 44 -5.78 1.26 5.30
C ASN A 44 -7.07 1.21 4.46
N GLN A 45 -7.16 2.02 3.39
CA GLN A 45 -8.27 1.89 2.43
C GLN A 45 -8.31 0.50 1.80
N GLY A 46 -7.15 -0.05 1.42
CA GLY A 46 -7.09 -1.42 0.90
C GLY A 46 -7.47 -2.48 1.93
N TYR A 47 -7.04 -2.32 3.17
CA TYR A 47 -7.42 -3.21 4.27
C TYR A 47 -8.93 -3.15 4.57
N ALA A 48 -9.55 -1.97 4.48
CA ALA A 48 -10.98 -1.81 4.67
C ALA A 48 -11.78 -2.54 3.57
N GLN A 49 -11.33 -2.48 2.31
CA GLN A 49 -11.98 -3.19 1.21
C GLN A 49 -11.94 -4.72 1.40
N THR A 50 -10.81 -5.26 1.85
CA THR A 50 -10.70 -6.71 2.10
C THR A 50 -11.54 -7.16 3.31
N LEU A 51 -11.61 -6.36 4.38
CA LEU A 51 -12.44 -6.68 5.56
C LEU A 51 -13.94 -6.55 5.30
N ALA A 52 -14.35 -5.59 4.48
CA ALA A 52 -15.76 -5.37 4.15
C ALA A 52 -16.29 -6.42 3.15
N PHE A 53 -15.41 -7.18 2.50
CA PHE A 53 -15.79 -8.15 1.49
C PHE A 53 -16.43 -9.40 2.13
N GLN A 54 -17.67 -9.67 1.75
CA GLN A 54 -18.44 -10.85 2.19
C GLN A 54 -18.93 -11.72 1.01
N GLY A 55 -18.56 -11.34 -0.22
CA GLY A 55 -19.00 -12.05 -1.42
C GLY A 55 -18.25 -13.36 -1.62
N THR A 56 -18.91 -14.37 -2.15
CA THR A 56 -18.27 -15.64 -2.53
C THR A 56 -18.48 -15.99 -4.00
N ASP A 57 -19.30 -15.22 -4.72
CA ASP A 57 -19.54 -15.40 -6.15
C ASP A 57 -18.45 -14.71 -7.00
N ALA A 58 -18.34 -15.16 -8.25
CA ALA A 58 -17.34 -14.67 -9.19
C ALA A 58 -17.46 -13.16 -9.48
N ILE A 59 -18.68 -12.60 -9.49
CA ILE A 59 -18.91 -11.17 -9.76
C ILE A 59 -18.36 -10.34 -8.60
N ALA A 60 -18.66 -10.72 -7.37
CA ALA A 60 -18.17 -10.05 -6.18
C ALA A 60 -16.64 -10.13 -6.09
N LEU A 61 -16.06 -11.32 -6.32
CA LEU A 61 -14.60 -11.51 -6.32
C LEU A 61 -13.91 -10.68 -7.41
N ASN A 62 -14.52 -10.57 -8.60
CA ASN A 62 -13.97 -9.73 -9.66
C ASN A 62 -13.95 -8.24 -9.28
N ARG A 63 -15.04 -7.75 -8.68
CA ARG A 63 -15.09 -6.36 -8.16
C ARG A 63 -14.03 -6.10 -7.10
N LEU A 64 -13.81 -7.04 -6.17
CA LEU A 64 -12.75 -6.92 -5.18
C LEU A 64 -11.37 -6.84 -5.85
N ALA A 65 -11.09 -7.70 -6.84
CA ALA A 65 -9.83 -7.67 -7.57
C ALA A 65 -9.60 -6.31 -8.25
N GLU A 66 -10.61 -5.79 -8.94
CA GLU A 66 -10.56 -4.46 -9.57
C GLU A 66 -10.27 -3.34 -8.57
N GLN A 67 -10.92 -3.37 -7.39
CA GLN A 67 -10.68 -2.41 -6.32
C GLN A 67 -9.25 -2.48 -5.80
N LEU A 68 -8.70 -3.68 -5.59
CA LEU A 68 -7.33 -3.87 -5.11
C LEU A 68 -6.31 -3.38 -6.14
N ASN A 69 -6.54 -3.62 -7.43
CA ASN A 69 -5.70 -3.08 -8.49
C ASN A 69 -5.79 -1.55 -8.57
N ALA A 70 -6.97 -0.97 -8.34
CA ALA A 70 -7.15 0.47 -8.25
C ALA A 70 -6.35 1.08 -7.07
N ILE A 71 -6.36 0.41 -5.92
CA ILE A 71 -5.53 0.80 -4.76
C ILE A 71 -4.05 0.74 -5.11
N ALA A 72 -3.57 -0.34 -5.75
CA ALA A 72 -2.19 -0.45 -6.20
C ALA A 72 -1.79 0.71 -7.13
N ASN A 73 -2.66 1.07 -8.07
CA ASN A 73 -2.41 2.20 -8.98
C ASN A 73 -2.40 3.54 -8.21
N SER A 74 -3.30 3.73 -7.25
CA SER A 74 -3.32 4.94 -6.42
C SER A 74 -2.07 5.07 -5.54
N LEU A 75 -1.56 3.94 -5.03
CA LEU A 75 -0.32 3.88 -4.27
C LEU A 75 0.87 4.25 -5.16
N GLN A 76 0.92 3.73 -6.38
CA GLN A 76 1.99 4.02 -7.34
C GLN A 76 2.06 5.51 -7.71
N GLN A 77 0.94 6.23 -7.65
CA GLN A 77 0.85 7.65 -7.96
C GLN A 77 1.30 8.58 -6.82
N LEU A 78 1.53 8.06 -5.61
CA LEU A 78 2.03 8.88 -4.50
C LEU A 78 3.48 9.32 -4.77
N ASP A 79 3.75 10.61 -4.56
CA ASP A 79 5.10 11.17 -4.69
C ASP A 79 5.90 10.97 -3.39
N ILE A 80 6.73 9.92 -3.36
CA ILE A 80 7.50 9.51 -2.18
C ILE A 80 9.01 9.67 -2.44
N ASP A 81 9.57 10.71 -1.85
CA ASP A 81 10.98 11.07 -2.02
C ASP A 81 11.93 10.18 -1.20
N ARG A 82 11.53 9.84 0.04
CA ARG A 82 12.40 9.10 0.97
C ARG A 82 12.57 7.67 0.50
N ARG A 83 13.82 7.26 0.24
CA ARG A 83 14.16 5.94 -0.30
C ARG A 83 13.58 4.76 0.50
N PRO A 84 13.57 4.75 1.85
CA PRO A 84 12.93 3.67 2.61
C PRO A 84 11.42 3.61 2.35
N LEU A 85 10.72 4.75 2.44
CA LEU A 85 9.27 4.83 2.21
C LEU A 85 8.89 4.47 0.77
N ARG A 86 9.67 4.89 -0.24
CA ARG A 86 9.43 4.53 -1.64
C ARG A 86 9.58 3.04 -1.90
N ARG A 87 10.53 2.37 -1.24
CA ARG A 87 10.66 0.90 -1.31
C ARG A 87 9.42 0.23 -0.72
N THR A 88 8.98 0.68 0.45
CA THR A 88 7.76 0.17 1.09
C THR A 88 6.52 0.42 0.24
N GLN A 89 6.37 1.60 -0.37
CA GLN A 89 5.33 1.90 -1.35
C GLN A 89 5.33 0.89 -2.50
N GLN A 90 6.50 0.63 -3.12
CA GLN A 90 6.61 -0.35 -4.20
C GLN A 90 6.22 -1.77 -3.77
N GLN A 91 6.59 -2.16 -2.54
CA GLN A 91 6.18 -3.44 -1.96
C GLN A 91 4.66 -3.54 -1.81
N PHE A 92 3.98 -2.49 -1.33
CA PHE A 92 2.52 -2.47 -1.28
C PHE A 92 1.88 -2.49 -2.67
N VAL A 93 2.41 -1.72 -3.63
CA VAL A 93 1.93 -1.75 -5.02
C VAL A 93 1.96 -3.17 -5.57
N GLN A 94 3.07 -3.89 -5.36
CA GLN A 94 3.18 -5.27 -5.80
C GLN A 94 2.24 -6.19 -5.02
N GLY A 95 2.19 -6.10 -3.69
CA GLY A 95 1.34 -6.95 -2.86
C GLY A 95 -0.15 -6.84 -3.22
N TYR A 96 -0.67 -5.62 -3.45
CA TYR A 96 -2.06 -5.43 -3.87
C TYR A 96 -2.33 -5.94 -5.30
N ARG A 97 -1.34 -5.87 -6.20
CA ARG A 97 -1.44 -6.48 -7.54
C ARG A 97 -1.48 -8.00 -7.46
N ASP A 98 -0.61 -8.60 -6.66
CA ASP A 98 -0.56 -10.06 -6.48
C ASP A 98 -1.86 -10.56 -5.85
N LEU A 99 -2.39 -9.84 -4.86
CA LEU A 99 -3.67 -10.14 -4.24
C LEU A 99 -4.83 -10.04 -5.25
N SER A 100 -4.86 -8.97 -6.05
CA SER A 100 -5.83 -8.81 -7.15
C SER A 100 -5.75 -9.98 -8.14
N GLN A 101 -4.54 -10.38 -8.54
CA GLN A 101 -4.33 -11.48 -9.48
C GLN A 101 -4.78 -12.82 -8.90
N GLY A 102 -4.54 -13.07 -7.61
CA GLY A 102 -5.05 -14.25 -6.92
C GLY A 102 -6.58 -14.33 -6.99
N TYR A 103 -7.28 -13.24 -6.70
CA TYR A 103 -8.75 -13.19 -6.83
C TYR A 103 -9.23 -13.37 -8.27
N GLN A 104 -8.56 -12.77 -9.26
CA GLN A 104 -8.87 -13.01 -10.69
C GLN A 104 -8.63 -14.47 -11.12
N GLY A 105 -7.64 -15.14 -10.52
CA GLY A 105 -7.44 -16.58 -10.69
C GLY A 105 -8.63 -17.40 -10.21
N ILE A 106 -9.17 -17.07 -9.04
CA ILE A 106 -10.37 -17.71 -8.49
C ILE A 106 -11.58 -17.46 -9.40
N VAL A 107 -11.80 -16.21 -9.84
CA VAL A 107 -12.90 -15.84 -10.75
C VAL A 107 -12.88 -16.69 -12.01
N ARG A 108 -11.74 -16.75 -12.71
CA ARG A 108 -11.59 -17.54 -13.95
C ARG A 108 -11.86 -19.03 -13.73
N ALA A 109 -11.40 -19.57 -12.59
CA ALA A 109 -11.64 -20.97 -12.26
C ALA A 109 -13.14 -21.23 -11.98
N LEU A 110 -13.82 -20.33 -11.28
CA LEU A 110 -15.26 -20.44 -11.04
C LEU A 110 -16.06 -20.36 -12.35
N GLU A 111 -15.72 -19.43 -13.25
CA GLU A 111 -16.35 -19.31 -14.57
C GLU A 111 -16.13 -20.57 -15.43
N ALA A 112 -14.92 -21.14 -15.41
CA ALA A 112 -14.62 -22.38 -16.12
C ALA A 112 -15.44 -23.56 -15.57
N ALA A 113 -15.65 -23.63 -14.25
CA ALA A 113 -16.51 -24.64 -13.64
C ALA A 113 -17.98 -24.47 -14.03
N ASP A 114 -18.48 -23.23 -14.10
CA ASP A 114 -19.86 -22.91 -14.46
C ASP A 114 -20.18 -23.26 -15.93
N GLN A 115 -19.20 -23.09 -16.81
CA GLN A 115 -19.31 -23.39 -18.25
C GLN A 115 -19.12 -24.88 -18.58
N ALA A 116 -18.74 -25.71 -17.61
CA ALA A 116 -18.44 -27.11 -17.86
C ALA A 116 -19.69 -27.91 -18.29
N PRO A 117 -19.61 -28.76 -19.34
CA PRO A 117 -20.74 -29.55 -19.79
C PRO A 117 -21.12 -30.66 -18.78
N LYS A 118 -22.36 -31.14 -18.82
CA LYS A 118 -22.82 -32.26 -17.98
C LYS A 118 -22.37 -33.62 -18.53
N THR A 119 -21.06 -33.81 -18.63
CA THR A 119 -20.40 -35.01 -19.16
C THR A 119 -19.20 -35.40 -18.30
N GLU A 120 -18.58 -36.55 -18.55
CA GLU A 120 -17.34 -36.96 -17.88
C GLU A 120 -16.20 -35.94 -18.10
N THR A 121 -16.07 -35.41 -19.32
CA THR A 121 -15.11 -34.34 -19.62
C THR A 121 -15.40 -33.07 -18.83
N GLY A 122 -16.66 -32.70 -18.68
CA GLY A 122 -17.02 -31.54 -17.85
C GLY A 122 -16.77 -31.77 -16.36
N LEU A 123 -16.95 -33.01 -15.86
CA LEU A 123 -16.54 -33.35 -14.50
C LEU A 123 -15.03 -33.16 -14.29
N GLN A 124 -14.20 -33.55 -15.26
CA GLN A 124 -12.75 -33.30 -15.21
C GLN A 124 -12.43 -31.80 -15.21
N GLN A 125 -13.14 -31.00 -16.01
CA GLN A 125 -12.98 -29.53 -16.02
C GLN A 125 -13.33 -28.91 -14.66
N VAL A 126 -14.43 -29.34 -14.02
CA VAL A 126 -14.81 -28.89 -12.68
C VAL A 126 -13.74 -29.27 -11.65
N GLN A 127 -13.19 -30.49 -11.70
CA GLN A 127 -12.10 -30.91 -10.80
C GLN A 127 -10.84 -30.06 -11.00
N GLN A 128 -10.50 -29.74 -12.24
CA GLN A 128 -9.37 -28.86 -12.54
C GLN A 128 -9.60 -27.44 -12.03
N ALA A 129 -10.79 -26.89 -12.24
CA ALA A 129 -11.19 -25.60 -11.69
C ALA A 129 -11.09 -25.57 -10.16
N GLN A 130 -11.51 -26.64 -9.46
CA GLN A 130 -11.33 -26.74 -8.01
C GLN A 130 -9.85 -26.67 -7.59
N SER A 131 -8.96 -27.31 -8.34
CA SER A 131 -7.51 -27.22 -8.09
C SER A 131 -7.00 -25.79 -8.31
N GLN A 132 -7.45 -25.13 -9.37
CA GLN A 132 -7.08 -23.75 -9.70
C GLN A 132 -7.59 -22.75 -8.64
N VAL A 133 -8.79 -22.94 -8.11
CA VAL A 133 -9.31 -22.14 -6.98
C VAL A 133 -8.40 -22.27 -5.77
N LYS A 134 -7.96 -23.50 -5.43
CA LYS A 134 -7.06 -23.73 -4.29
C LYS A 134 -5.70 -23.05 -4.50
N GLU A 135 -5.12 -23.18 -5.68
CA GLU A 135 -3.83 -22.57 -6.02
C GLU A 135 -3.90 -21.04 -5.99
N ALA A 136 -4.90 -20.46 -6.66
CA ALA A 136 -5.10 -19.01 -6.70
C ALA A 136 -5.44 -18.45 -5.30
N GLY A 137 -6.21 -19.18 -4.51
CA GLY A 137 -6.48 -18.86 -3.11
C GLY A 137 -5.24 -18.88 -2.23
N ALA A 138 -4.34 -19.85 -2.42
CA ALA A 138 -3.06 -19.88 -1.71
C ALA A 138 -2.16 -18.70 -2.09
N ALA A 139 -2.11 -18.34 -3.38
CA ALA A 139 -1.38 -17.16 -3.86
C ALA A 139 -1.95 -15.87 -3.26
N ALA A 140 -3.28 -15.71 -3.25
CA ALA A 140 -3.95 -14.57 -2.61
C ALA A 140 -3.63 -14.49 -1.10
N GLN A 141 -3.68 -15.63 -0.40
CA GLN A 141 -3.35 -15.67 1.02
C GLN A 141 -1.90 -15.28 1.30
N GLU A 142 -0.96 -15.72 0.47
CA GLU A 142 0.44 -15.36 0.61
C GLU A 142 0.67 -13.87 0.35
N ALA A 143 0.05 -13.30 -0.68
CA ALA A 143 0.09 -11.86 -0.94
C ALA A 143 -0.47 -11.05 0.24
N ALA A 144 -1.57 -11.50 0.87
CA ALA A 144 -2.13 -10.86 2.06
C ALA A 144 -1.15 -10.86 3.24
N ARG A 145 -0.46 -11.98 3.50
CA ARG A 145 0.57 -12.06 4.55
C ARG A 145 1.73 -11.12 4.30
N GLN A 146 2.14 -10.96 3.04
CA GLN A 146 3.20 -10.01 2.67
C GLN A 146 2.75 -8.57 2.91
N ILE A 147 1.52 -8.21 2.54
CA ILE A 147 0.92 -6.89 2.84
C ILE A 147 0.93 -6.63 4.35
N ASP A 148 0.55 -7.62 5.17
CA ASP A 148 0.61 -7.49 6.64
C ASP A 148 2.02 -7.24 7.16
N GLN A 149 3.02 -7.90 6.56
CA GLN A 149 4.43 -7.67 6.90
C GLN A 149 4.87 -6.26 6.51
N PHE A 150 4.53 -5.79 5.31
CA PHE A 150 4.84 -4.44 4.86
C PHE A 150 4.18 -3.38 5.74
N ALA A 151 2.97 -3.63 6.27
CA ALA A 151 2.32 -2.74 7.23
C ALA A 151 3.09 -2.62 8.55
N ARG A 152 3.66 -3.73 9.05
CA ARG A 152 4.54 -3.68 10.24
C ARG A 152 5.81 -2.89 9.96
N ASP A 153 6.41 -3.07 8.79
CA ASP A 153 7.62 -2.34 8.39
C ASP A 153 7.34 -0.85 8.20
N LEU A 154 6.21 -0.49 7.57
CA LEU A 154 5.75 0.89 7.41
C LEU A 154 5.54 1.56 8.77
N ASN A 155 4.87 0.89 9.71
CA ASN A 155 4.68 1.42 11.06
C ASN A 155 6.01 1.71 11.75
N ARG A 156 7.01 0.82 11.63
CA ARG A 156 8.36 1.06 12.17
C ARG A 156 9.03 2.26 11.52
N LEU A 157 8.96 2.40 10.20
CA LEU A 157 9.54 3.54 9.48
C LEU A 157 8.87 4.87 9.85
N CYS A 158 7.56 4.87 10.04
CA CYS A 158 6.79 6.07 10.32
C CYS A 158 6.82 6.51 11.79
N LEU A 159 7.03 5.57 12.72
CA LEU A 159 7.22 5.86 14.15
C LEU A 159 8.69 6.07 14.52
N GLY A 160 9.60 5.48 13.75
CA GLY A 160 11.03 5.37 14.10
C GLY A 160 11.86 6.64 13.88
N GLY A 161 11.40 7.60 13.08
CA GLY A 161 12.01 8.94 12.97
C GLY A 161 13.54 8.97 13.02
N GLU A 162 14.21 8.24 12.12
CA GLU A 162 15.67 8.36 11.90
C GLU A 162 15.96 9.15 10.62
#